data_AF-A0A0L0SB68-F1
#
_entry.id   AF-A0A0L0SB68-F1
#
_cell.length_a   1.000
_cell.length_b   1.000
_cell.length_c   1.000
_cell.angle_alpha   90.00
_cell.angle_beta   90.00
_cell.angle_gamma   90.00
#
_symmetry.space_group_name_H-M   'P 1'
#
loop_
_entity.id
_entity.type
_entity.pdbx_description
1 polymer ?
#
loop_
_entity_poly.entity_id
_entity_poly.type
_entity_poly.pdbx_seq_one_letter_code
_entity_poly.pdbx_strand_id
1 'polypeptide(L)'
;MSYSARSGKLSFKGATDQAKKSKKRKRKHVDATDATASSSSSSTGALPDEGWVVLATIDHLTGPCLVLFPDSDPPSTLYHPPDTDHVVARPTDFGDQFVAASYEPTDVHQVFVAAKLPGSSAGEPRWSLKTGEGRYLGADKHGVVLCAVTAVGATEEWNPVLVPDTNRVAFQSVWGQYLQIVRPTDPQSVWQLRADAKDIGFCSSFLVKVQAQAREGKLAEALLDRRAKTKSDRYCK
;
A
#
# COMPACT_ATOMS: atom_id res chain seq x y z
N MET A 1 64.25 -9.55 51.55
CA MET A 1 62.80 -9.81 51.48
C MET A 1 62.26 -9.19 50.21
N SER A 2 61.47 -9.97 49.47
CA SER A 2 60.76 -9.68 48.21
C SER A 2 59.95 -8.36 48.28
N TYR A 3 59.55 -7.69 47.19
CA TYR A 3 58.63 -8.22 46.16
C TYR A 3 58.73 -7.57 44.76
N SER A 4 58.50 -8.47 43.79
CA SER A 4 58.02 -8.42 42.39
C SER A 4 57.01 -7.30 42.05
N ALA A 5 56.76 -6.86 40.80
CA ALA A 5 56.98 -7.46 39.47
C ALA A 5 57.06 -6.39 38.34
N ARG A 6 57.72 -6.74 37.22
CA ARG A 6 58.15 -5.95 36.04
C ARG A 6 57.03 -5.87 34.96
N SER A 7 56.80 -4.72 34.30
CA SER A 7 57.35 -4.27 32.99
C SER A 7 57.22 -5.33 31.87
N GLY A 8 56.71 -5.11 30.65
CA GLY A 8 56.41 -3.94 29.81
C GLY A 8 55.81 -4.49 28.48
N LYS A 9 54.88 -3.79 27.80
CA LYS A 9 55.09 -2.80 26.71
C LYS A 9 55.18 -3.43 25.29
N LEU A 10 54.09 -3.24 24.50
CA LEU A 10 53.97 -2.94 23.03
C LEU A 10 54.74 -3.85 22.02
N SER A 11 54.32 -4.20 20.79
CA SER A 11 53.17 -3.93 19.89
C SER A 11 53.32 -4.68 18.54
N PHE A 12 52.29 -4.57 17.66
CA PHE A 12 52.31 -4.48 16.17
C PHE A 12 52.27 -5.71 15.20
N LYS A 13 51.25 -5.67 14.31
CA LYS A 13 51.10 -6.07 12.88
C LYS A 13 51.63 -7.43 12.32
N GLY A 14 50.68 -8.18 11.71
CA GLY A 14 50.71 -8.61 10.29
C GLY A 14 51.10 -10.06 9.93
N ALA A 15 50.30 -10.68 9.03
CA ALA A 15 50.61 -11.81 8.11
C ALA A 15 50.92 -13.20 8.75
N THR A 16 50.62 -14.40 8.23
CA THR A 16 49.89 -14.98 7.07
C THR A 16 49.82 -16.52 7.34
N ASP A 17 48.75 -17.19 6.89
CA ASP A 17 48.52 -18.63 6.60
C ASP A 17 49.18 -19.78 7.42
N GLN A 18 48.37 -20.79 7.80
CA GLN A 18 48.53 -22.22 7.45
C GLN A 18 47.37 -23.12 7.98
N ALA A 19 46.58 -23.64 7.02
CA ALA A 19 45.92 -24.95 6.86
C ALA A 19 45.67 -25.93 8.05
N LYS A 20 44.45 -26.53 8.09
CA LYS A 20 44.17 -27.97 7.76
C LYS A 20 42.70 -28.44 7.94
N LYS A 21 42.18 -29.09 6.86
CA LYS A 21 41.36 -30.34 6.75
C LYS A 21 39.97 -30.42 7.42
N SER A 22 38.82 -30.60 6.74
CA SER A 22 38.30 -31.59 5.75
C SER A 22 37.25 -32.54 6.36
N LYS A 23 36.01 -32.58 5.83
CA LYS A 23 35.24 -33.81 5.63
C LYS A 23 34.07 -33.60 4.64
N LYS A 24 34.11 -34.39 3.57
CA LYS A 24 33.20 -34.47 2.41
C LYS A 24 32.30 -35.69 2.57
N ARG A 25 31.01 -35.58 2.21
CA ARG A 25 30.08 -36.62 1.66
C ARG A 25 28.63 -36.17 1.86
N LYS A 26 27.63 -36.40 1.00
CA LYS A 26 27.48 -37.18 -0.25
C LYS A 26 26.15 -36.73 -0.89
N ARG A 27 26.14 -36.35 -2.18
CA ARG A 27 24.91 -36.15 -2.97
C ARG A 27 24.28 -37.52 -3.28
N LYS A 28 22.96 -37.61 -3.28
CA LYS A 28 22.18 -38.68 -3.92
C LYS A 28 21.08 -38.03 -4.76
N HIS A 29 21.00 -38.46 -6.01
CA HIS A 29 20.01 -38.10 -7.03
C HIS A 29 18.92 -39.21 -7.11
N VAL A 30 17.85 -38.96 -7.90
CA VAL A 30 16.70 -39.80 -8.33
C VAL A 30 15.41 -39.41 -7.58
N ASP A 31 14.26 -39.09 -8.19
CA ASP A 31 13.81 -38.94 -9.58
C ASP A 31 12.59 -37.97 -9.57
N ALA A 32 12.11 -37.60 -10.75
CA ALA A 32 10.91 -36.84 -11.02
C ALA A 32 9.62 -37.52 -10.53
N THR A 33 8.69 -36.72 -9.97
CA THR A 33 7.26 -36.62 -10.36
C THR A 33 6.54 -35.60 -9.46
N ASP A 34 5.78 -34.72 -10.12
CA ASP A 34 4.48 -34.16 -9.74
C ASP A 34 4.07 -34.10 -8.24
N ALA A 35 3.87 -32.88 -7.70
CA ALA A 35 2.78 -32.54 -6.77
C ALA A 35 2.97 -31.14 -6.14
N THR A 36 2.05 -30.25 -6.50
CA THR A 36 1.07 -29.64 -5.59
C THR A 36 1.56 -28.81 -4.39
N ALA A 37 1.16 -27.53 -4.46
CA ALA A 37 1.03 -26.56 -3.37
C ALA A 37 0.93 -27.17 -1.95
N SER A 38 1.96 -26.93 -1.15
CA SER A 38 1.94 -27.17 0.30
C SER A 38 1.56 -25.89 1.03
N SER A 39 0.26 -25.66 1.14
CA SER A 39 -0.33 -24.72 2.09
C SER A 39 -0.16 -25.26 3.52
N SER A 40 0.82 -24.75 4.24
CA SER A 40 0.91 -24.91 5.70
C SER A 40 0.46 -23.61 6.37
N SER A 41 -0.81 -23.50 6.73
CA SER A 41 -1.28 -22.44 7.64
C SER A 41 -2.05 -23.07 8.79
N SER A 42 -1.33 -23.19 9.90
CA SER A 42 -1.82 -23.48 11.24
C SER A 42 -2.94 -22.53 11.66
N SER A 43 -3.94 -23.12 12.31
CA SER A 43 -5.07 -22.49 12.98
C SER A 43 -4.66 -21.52 14.09
N THR A 44 -4.95 -20.25 13.90
CA THR A 44 -5.40 -19.24 14.88
C THR A 44 -6.10 -18.17 14.03
N GLY A 45 -7.10 -17.45 14.54
CA GLY A 45 -7.90 -16.47 13.78
C GLY A 45 -7.13 -15.23 13.32
N ALA A 46 -6.00 -15.43 12.65
CA ALA A 46 -5.21 -14.43 11.95
C ALA A 46 -5.81 -14.25 10.56
N LEU A 47 -6.12 -12.99 10.24
CA LEU A 47 -6.45 -12.58 8.89
C LEU A 47 -5.30 -12.97 7.94
N PRO A 48 -5.57 -13.20 6.65
CA PRO A 48 -4.55 -13.68 5.72
C PRO A 48 -3.33 -12.75 5.71
N ASP A 49 -2.12 -13.31 5.87
CA ASP A 49 -0.85 -12.58 5.89
C ASP A 49 -0.52 -11.91 4.54
N GLU A 50 -1.19 -12.31 3.46
CA GLU A 50 -1.06 -11.76 2.12
C GLU A 50 -2.46 -11.53 1.51
N GLY A 51 -2.62 -10.40 0.79
CA GLY A 51 -3.85 -10.07 0.07
C GLY A 51 -4.42 -8.69 0.41
N TRP A 52 -5.59 -8.41 -0.15
CA TRP A 52 -6.32 -7.14 -0.03
C TRP A 52 -7.52 -7.30 0.90
N VAL A 53 -7.52 -6.59 2.02
CA VAL A 53 -8.55 -6.67 3.05
C VAL A 53 -9.33 -5.37 3.10
N VAL A 54 -10.65 -5.44 3.28
CA VAL A 54 -11.50 -4.26 3.45
C VAL A 54 -11.10 -3.52 4.73
N LEU A 55 -11.04 -2.20 4.64
CA LEU A 55 -10.72 -1.33 5.76
C LEU A 55 -11.85 -1.37 6.81
N ALA A 56 -11.52 -1.79 8.03
CA ALA A 56 -12.45 -1.79 9.16
C ALA A 56 -12.32 -0.55 10.06
N THR A 57 -11.11 -0.01 10.21
CA THR A 57 -10.81 1.14 11.07
C THR A 57 -9.92 2.12 10.32
N ILE A 58 -10.14 3.43 10.47
CA ILE A 58 -9.36 4.48 9.80
C ILE A 58 -7.86 4.41 10.13
N ASP A 59 -7.48 4.01 11.35
CA ASP A 59 -6.07 3.91 11.72
C ASP A 59 -5.28 2.89 10.88
N HIS A 60 -5.96 1.89 10.31
CA HIS A 60 -5.34 0.91 9.42
C HIS A 60 -5.19 1.41 7.98
N LEU A 61 -5.63 2.64 7.66
CA LEU A 61 -5.48 3.26 6.34
C LEU A 61 -4.04 3.80 6.17
N THR A 62 -3.05 2.92 6.25
CA THR A 62 -1.66 3.28 6.01
C THR A 62 -1.06 2.25 5.07
N GLY A 63 -0.27 2.68 4.09
CA GLY A 63 0.32 1.83 3.06
C GLY A 63 -0.50 1.73 1.78
N PRO A 64 -0.18 0.76 0.90
CA PRO A 64 -0.92 0.53 -0.34
C PRO A 64 -2.39 0.23 -0.08
N CYS A 65 -3.24 0.99 -0.74
CA CYS A 65 -4.68 0.96 -0.66
C CYS A 65 -5.30 1.06 -2.05
N LEU A 66 -6.52 0.56 -2.16
CA LEU A 66 -7.34 0.52 -3.35
C LEU A 66 -8.68 1.14 -3.00
N VAL A 67 -9.15 2.07 -3.84
CA VAL A 67 -10.42 2.78 -3.64
C VAL A 67 -11.41 2.29 -4.69
N LEU A 68 -12.43 1.57 -4.24
CA LEU A 68 -13.46 0.95 -5.06
C LEU A 68 -14.79 1.67 -4.92
N PHE A 69 -15.55 1.63 -5.99
CA PHE A 69 -16.93 2.06 -6.03
C PHE A 69 -17.78 0.90 -6.61
N PRO A 70 -18.16 -0.08 -5.77
CA PRO A 70 -18.94 -1.25 -6.20
C PRO A 70 -20.35 -0.88 -6.66
N ASP A 71 -20.83 0.25 -6.16
CA ASP A 71 -22.20 0.76 -6.29
C ASP A 71 -22.47 1.45 -7.63
N SER A 72 -21.41 1.72 -8.41
CA SER A 72 -21.60 2.16 -9.78
C SER A 72 -22.05 1.03 -10.66
N ASP A 73 -22.83 1.39 -11.67
CA ASP A 73 -23.12 0.55 -12.81
C ASP A 73 -22.42 1.15 -14.04
N PRO A 74 -21.31 0.55 -14.54
CA PRO A 74 -20.62 -0.64 -14.04
C PRO A 74 -19.72 -0.40 -12.80
N PRO A 75 -19.39 -1.42 -11.98
CA PRO A 75 -18.53 -1.27 -10.81
C PRO A 75 -17.17 -0.70 -11.18
N SER A 76 -16.73 0.35 -10.48
CA SER A 76 -15.57 1.16 -10.88
C SER A 76 -14.50 1.20 -9.79
N THR A 77 -13.26 1.42 -10.19
CA THR A 77 -12.11 1.62 -9.31
C THR A 77 -11.46 2.97 -9.59
N LEU A 78 -10.85 3.57 -8.57
CA LEU A 78 -10.05 4.78 -8.73
C LEU A 78 -8.83 4.48 -9.60
N TYR A 79 -8.58 5.31 -10.61
CA TYR A 79 -7.50 5.12 -11.56
C TYR A 79 -6.81 6.45 -11.87
N HIS A 80 -5.48 6.47 -11.79
CA HIS A 80 -4.66 7.60 -12.23
C HIS A 80 -3.96 7.28 -13.56
N PRO A 81 -4.48 7.77 -14.71
CA PRO A 81 -3.81 7.60 -15.99
C PRO A 81 -2.44 8.27 -15.97
N PRO A 82 -1.39 7.65 -16.54
CA PRO A 82 -0.04 8.21 -16.52
C PRO A 82 0.10 9.55 -17.28
N ASP A 83 -0.71 9.72 -18.33
CA ASP A 83 -0.61 10.86 -19.25
C ASP A 83 -1.38 12.11 -18.78
N THR A 84 -2.15 12.02 -17.69
CA THR A 84 -3.04 13.09 -17.25
C THR A 84 -2.93 13.35 -15.76
N ASP A 85 -3.11 14.61 -15.36
CA ASP A 85 -3.17 14.98 -13.94
C ASP A 85 -4.54 14.70 -13.30
N HIS A 86 -5.53 14.25 -14.06
CA HIS A 86 -6.86 13.96 -13.55
C HIS A 86 -6.97 12.51 -13.09
N VAL A 87 -7.61 12.31 -11.95
CA VAL A 87 -7.99 10.97 -11.49
C VAL A 87 -9.41 10.67 -11.97
N VAL A 88 -9.59 9.45 -12.46
CA VAL A 88 -10.85 9.00 -13.04
C VAL A 88 -11.35 7.74 -12.34
N ALA A 89 -12.66 7.53 -12.36
CA ALA A 89 -13.21 6.23 -11.99
C ALA A 89 -13.26 5.36 -13.25
N ARG A 90 -12.46 4.28 -13.26
CA ARG A 90 -12.40 3.35 -14.37
C ARG A 90 -13.29 2.15 -14.06
N PRO A 91 -14.23 1.78 -14.98
CA PRO A 91 -14.96 0.52 -14.89
C PRO A 91 -14.02 -0.67 -14.72
N THR A 92 -14.39 -1.58 -13.85
CA THR A 92 -13.67 -2.84 -13.67
C THR A 92 -13.99 -3.79 -14.82
N ASP A 93 -13.02 -4.61 -15.22
CA ASP A 93 -13.16 -5.53 -16.35
C ASP A 93 -14.12 -6.69 -16.05
N PHE A 94 -14.57 -6.82 -14.79
CA PHE A 94 -15.42 -7.92 -14.31
C PHE A 94 -16.93 -7.65 -14.45
N GLY A 95 -17.34 -6.42 -14.74
CA GLY A 95 -18.76 -6.05 -14.93
C GLY A 95 -19.66 -6.60 -13.82
N ASP A 96 -20.66 -7.40 -14.20
CA ASP A 96 -21.66 -8.00 -13.30
C ASP A 96 -21.11 -9.10 -12.38
N GLN A 97 -19.94 -9.67 -12.67
CA GLN A 97 -19.30 -10.69 -11.82
C GLN A 97 -18.39 -10.08 -10.74
N PHE A 98 -18.41 -8.75 -10.60
CA PHE A 98 -17.54 -8.06 -9.65
C PHE A 98 -17.89 -8.40 -8.20
N VAL A 99 -16.92 -8.98 -7.50
CA VAL A 99 -16.99 -9.22 -6.06
C VAL A 99 -15.92 -8.38 -5.37
N ALA A 100 -16.37 -7.33 -4.67
CA ALA A 100 -15.47 -6.35 -4.06
C ALA A 100 -14.47 -6.98 -3.06
N ALA A 101 -14.89 -8.03 -2.33
CA ALA A 101 -14.07 -8.72 -1.34
C ALA A 101 -12.87 -9.46 -1.97
N SER A 102 -13.03 -10.07 -3.15
CA SER A 102 -11.96 -10.81 -3.85
C SER A 102 -11.26 -10.00 -4.92
N TYR A 103 -11.73 -8.78 -5.23
CA TYR A 103 -11.10 -7.95 -6.24
C TYR A 103 -9.67 -7.56 -5.84
N GLU A 104 -8.74 -7.77 -6.76
CA GLU A 104 -7.34 -7.37 -6.67
C GLU A 104 -7.03 -6.37 -7.79
N PRO A 105 -6.12 -5.41 -7.57
CA PRO A 105 -5.76 -4.44 -8.59
C PRO A 105 -5.15 -5.15 -9.81
N THR A 106 -5.68 -4.82 -10.98
CA THR A 106 -5.15 -5.32 -12.26
C THR A 106 -4.03 -4.42 -12.80
N ASP A 107 -4.00 -3.16 -12.38
CA ASP A 107 -3.01 -2.16 -12.78
C ASP A 107 -2.43 -1.44 -11.56
N VAL A 108 -1.14 -1.10 -11.62
CA VAL A 108 -0.43 -0.31 -10.60
C VAL A 108 -1.05 1.08 -10.45
N HIS A 109 -1.58 1.64 -11.54
CA HIS A 109 -2.27 2.94 -11.56
C HIS A 109 -3.62 2.96 -10.81
N GLN A 110 -4.11 1.81 -10.36
CA GLN A 110 -5.28 1.69 -9.46
C GLN A 110 -4.89 1.73 -7.97
N VAL A 111 -3.59 1.58 -7.68
CA VAL A 111 -3.08 1.47 -6.31
C VAL A 111 -2.56 2.84 -5.85
N PHE A 112 -3.02 3.24 -4.68
CA PHE A 112 -2.62 4.48 -4.01
C PHE A 112 -1.95 4.13 -2.68
N VAL A 113 -0.97 4.91 -2.27
CA VAL A 113 -0.31 4.74 -0.97
C VAL A 113 -0.88 5.78 -0.03
N ALA A 114 -1.67 5.34 0.94
CA ALA A 114 -2.18 6.17 2.02
C ALA A 114 -1.10 6.36 3.09
N ALA A 115 -0.91 7.59 3.55
CA ALA A 115 0.01 7.89 4.66
C ALA A 115 -0.65 8.82 5.66
N LYS A 116 -0.63 8.43 6.94
CA LYS A 116 -1.11 9.24 8.07
C LYS A 116 -0.15 10.41 8.30
N LEU A 117 -0.71 11.61 8.35
CA LEU A 117 -0.02 12.88 8.60
C LEU A 117 -0.32 13.32 10.05
N PRO A 118 0.65 13.24 10.96
CA PRO A 118 0.46 13.59 12.37
C PRO A 118 0.47 15.10 12.63
N GLY A 119 0.88 15.92 11.64
CA GLY A 119 1.11 17.37 11.80
C GLY A 119 0.12 18.26 11.05
N SER A 120 -1.13 17.82 10.84
CA SER A 120 -2.10 18.64 10.11
C SER A 120 -2.45 19.92 10.87
N SER A 121 -2.70 20.98 10.09
CA SER A 121 -3.07 22.32 10.53
C SER A 121 -4.28 22.38 11.49
N ALA A 122 -5.12 21.33 11.53
CA ALA A 122 -6.33 21.27 12.33
C ALA A 122 -6.20 20.47 13.65
N GLY A 123 -5.02 19.93 13.97
CA GLY A 123 -4.78 19.13 15.19
C GLY A 123 -5.36 17.71 15.18
N GLU A 124 -6.18 17.36 14.18
CA GLU A 124 -6.64 16.00 13.90
C GLU A 124 -5.69 15.27 12.94
N PRO A 125 -5.56 13.93 13.03
CA PRO A 125 -4.81 13.17 12.04
C PRO A 125 -5.47 13.30 10.66
N ARG A 126 -4.69 13.64 9.65
CA ARG A 126 -5.11 13.63 8.24
C ARG A 126 -4.35 12.55 7.48
N TRP A 127 -4.79 12.26 6.26
CA TRP A 127 -4.17 11.30 5.37
C TRP A 127 -3.83 11.95 4.04
N SER A 128 -2.72 11.53 3.46
CA SER A 128 -2.38 11.82 2.06
C SER A 128 -2.49 10.55 1.23
N LEU A 129 -2.90 10.68 -0.03
CA LEU A 129 -2.98 9.58 -0.99
C LEU A 129 -1.97 9.85 -2.11
N LYS A 130 -1.01 8.94 -2.25
CA LYS A 130 0.09 9.04 -3.22
C LYS A 130 -0.06 8.01 -4.33
N THR A 131 0.08 8.41 -5.58
CA THR A 131 0.09 7.52 -6.74
C THR A 131 1.43 6.77 -6.89
N GLY A 132 1.48 5.73 -7.72
CA GLY A 132 2.72 5.00 -8.02
C GLY A 132 3.84 5.87 -8.62
N GLU A 133 3.48 6.97 -9.30
CA GLU A 133 4.42 7.94 -9.87
C GLU A 133 4.93 8.97 -8.86
N GLY A 134 4.33 8.96 -7.66
CA GLY A 134 4.70 9.83 -6.57
C GLY A 134 4.05 11.21 -6.56
N ARG A 135 2.96 11.36 -7.32
CA ARG A 135 2.06 12.52 -7.23
C ARG A 135 0.99 12.29 -6.17
N TYR A 136 0.48 13.36 -5.57
CA TYR A 136 -0.51 13.30 -4.50
C TYR A 136 -1.88 13.73 -4.99
N LEU A 137 -2.92 13.05 -4.50
CA LEU A 137 -4.30 13.42 -4.75
C LEU A 137 -4.62 14.68 -3.95
N GLY A 138 -4.98 15.76 -4.65
CA GLY A 138 -5.46 17.00 -4.08
C GLY A 138 -6.84 17.36 -4.60
N ALA A 139 -7.61 18.06 -3.78
CA ALA A 139 -8.78 18.80 -4.24
C ALA A 139 -8.44 20.29 -4.30
N ASP A 140 -9.18 21.07 -5.06
CA ASP A 140 -9.18 22.54 -4.97
C ASP A 140 -10.46 23.04 -4.27
N LYS A 141 -10.50 24.31 -3.88
CA LYS A 141 -11.66 25.00 -3.27
C LYS A 141 -12.94 24.92 -4.11
N HIS A 142 -12.80 24.71 -5.42
CA HIS A 142 -13.90 24.55 -6.36
C HIS A 142 -14.36 23.08 -6.51
N GLY A 143 -13.76 22.15 -5.79
CA GLY A 143 -14.05 20.72 -5.85
C GLY A 143 -13.47 20.01 -7.07
N VAL A 144 -12.47 20.59 -7.74
CA VAL A 144 -11.74 19.90 -8.82
C VAL A 144 -10.68 19.00 -8.17
N VAL A 145 -10.60 17.74 -8.59
CA VAL A 145 -9.64 16.76 -8.07
C VAL A 145 -8.49 16.59 -9.07
N LEU A 146 -7.26 16.74 -8.60
CA LEU A 146 -6.03 16.66 -9.38
C LEU A 146 -4.98 15.82 -8.67
N CYS A 147 -4.09 15.23 -9.45
CA CYS A 147 -2.94 14.44 -9.03
C CYS A 147 -1.66 14.98 -9.69
N ALA A 148 -1.41 16.29 -9.64
CA ALA A 148 -0.24 16.89 -10.29
C ALA A 148 0.97 17.08 -9.35
N VAL A 149 0.71 17.27 -8.05
CA VAL A 149 1.71 17.80 -7.11
C VAL A 149 2.54 16.67 -6.50
N THR A 150 3.86 16.82 -6.40
CA THR A 150 4.80 15.82 -5.86
C THR A 150 5.10 16.00 -4.37
N ALA A 151 4.43 16.95 -3.72
CA ALA A 151 4.54 17.25 -2.31
C ALA A 151 3.15 17.31 -1.67
N VAL A 152 3.09 16.98 -0.38
CA VAL A 152 1.87 17.11 0.41
C VAL A 152 1.74 18.56 0.87
N GLY A 153 0.78 19.29 0.33
CA GLY A 153 0.32 20.58 0.83
C GLY A 153 -1.06 20.46 1.49
N ALA A 154 -1.64 21.62 1.81
CA ALA A 154 -2.97 21.69 2.43
C ALA A 154 -4.07 21.12 1.51
N THR A 155 -3.89 21.17 0.20
CA THR A 155 -4.88 20.73 -0.79
C THR A 155 -4.89 19.19 -0.95
N GLU A 156 -3.80 18.53 -0.57
CA GLU A 156 -3.59 17.07 -0.62
C GLU A 156 -3.89 16.37 0.71
N GLU A 157 -4.32 17.12 1.73
CA GLU A 157 -4.76 16.57 3.01
C GLU A 157 -6.23 16.12 2.93
N TRP A 158 -6.46 14.85 3.24
CA TRP A 158 -7.78 14.24 3.30
C TRP A 158 -8.12 13.77 4.71
N ASN A 159 -9.36 13.95 5.11
CA ASN A 159 -9.95 13.42 6.33
C ASN A 159 -10.87 12.24 5.96
N PRO A 160 -10.39 10.98 6.11
CA PRO A 160 -11.20 9.81 5.84
C PRO A 160 -12.18 9.58 6.99
N VAL A 161 -13.47 9.52 6.67
CA VAL A 161 -14.58 9.30 7.61
C VAL A 161 -15.19 7.94 7.31
N LEU A 162 -15.19 7.03 8.28
CA LEU A 162 -15.91 5.77 8.17
C LEU A 162 -17.42 6.03 8.29
N VAL A 163 -18.17 5.57 7.30
CA VAL A 163 -19.62 5.51 7.35
C VAL A 163 -20.01 4.30 8.20
N PRO A 164 -20.74 4.49 9.31
CA PRO A 164 -21.24 3.39 10.12
C PRO A 164 -22.02 2.37 9.26
N ASP A 165 -22.03 1.12 9.71
CA ASP A 165 -22.82 0.00 9.17
C ASP A 165 -22.39 -0.56 7.80
N THR A 166 -21.76 0.25 6.95
CA THR A 166 -21.42 -0.14 5.56
C THR A 166 -19.93 -0.43 5.32
N ASN A 167 -19.05 -0.16 6.30
CA ASN A 167 -17.59 -0.21 6.14
C ASN A 167 -17.08 0.60 4.93
N ARG A 168 -17.79 1.69 4.60
CA ARG A 168 -17.42 2.61 3.54
C ARG A 168 -16.66 3.79 4.11
N VAL A 169 -15.80 4.37 3.30
CA VAL A 169 -15.00 5.54 3.63
C VAL A 169 -15.42 6.68 2.73
N ALA A 170 -15.75 7.81 3.33
CA ALA A 170 -15.88 9.07 2.63
C ALA A 170 -14.59 9.88 2.85
N PHE A 171 -14.07 10.52 1.81
CA PHE A 171 -12.88 11.35 1.92
C PHE A 171 -13.30 12.81 1.94
N GLN A 172 -13.08 13.49 3.06
CA GLN A 172 -13.36 14.91 3.21
C GLN A 172 -12.09 15.73 2.93
N SER A 173 -12.19 16.74 2.08
CA SER A 173 -11.13 17.70 1.78
C SER A 173 -10.99 18.74 2.91
N VAL A 174 -9.93 19.56 2.86
CA VAL A 174 -9.72 20.66 3.82
C VAL A 174 -10.82 21.73 3.78
N TRP A 175 -11.59 21.82 2.69
CA TRP A 175 -12.75 22.72 2.59
C TRP A 175 -14.05 22.13 3.14
N GLY A 176 -13.97 20.97 3.81
CA GLY A 176 -15.12 20.30 4.39
C GLY A 176 -16.05 19.61 3.38
N GLN A 177 -15.68 19.61 2.09
CA GLN A 177 -16.42 18.93 1.03
C GLN A 177 -15.91 17.49 0.85
N TYR A 178 -16.79 16.59 0.46
CA TYR A 178 -16.51 15.18 0.24
C TYR A 178 -16.17 14.88 -1.22
N LEU A 179 -15.24 13.94 -1.40
CA LEU A 179 -14.94 13.32 -2.68
C LEU A 179 -16.18 12.57 -3.18
N GLN A 180 -16.53 12.77 -4.44
CA GLN A 180 -17.60 12.09 -5.13
C GLN A 180 -17.21 11.74 -6.56
N ILE A 181 -17.80 10.66 -7.06
CA ILE A 181 -17.75 10.30 -8.46
C ILE A 181 -18.92 10.98 -9.17
N VAL A 182 -18.63 11.76 -10.20
CA VAL A 182 -19.65 12.39 -11.03
C VAL A 182 -19.81 11.60 -12.31
N ARG A 183 -21.03 11.12 -12.52
CA ARG A 183 -21.40 10.49 -13.79
C ARG A 183 -21.37 11.57 -14.87
N PRO A 184 -20.62 11.35 -15.95
CA PRO A 184 -20.58 12.31 -17.04
C PRO A 184 -21.95 12.40 -17.72
N THR A 185 -22.33 13.61 -18.14
CA THR A 185 -23.56 13.85 -18.91
C THR A 185 -23.46 13.21 -20.30
N ASP A 186 -22.25 13.18 -20.87
CA ASP A 186 -21.98 12.58 -22.17
C ASP A 186 -21.63 11.09 -22.03
N PRO A 187 -22.25 10.19 -22.81
CA PRO A 187 -22.00 8.74 -22.73
C PRO A 187 -20.57 8.31 -23.04
N GLN A 188 -19.80 9.13 -23.77
CA GLN A 188 -18.41 8.83 -24.14
C GLN A 188 -17.38 9.40 -23.15
N SER A 189 -17.82 10.23 -22.21
CA SER A 189 -16.92 10.86 -21.25
C SER A 189 -16.57 9.90 -20.11
N VAL A 190 -15.34 10.00 -19.62
CA VAL A 190 -14.85 9.19 -18.50
C VAL A 190 -15.42 9.73 -17.20
N TRP A 191 -15.66 8.85 -16.23
CA TRP A 191 -16.19 9.22 -14.93
C TRP A 191 -15.19 10.07 -14.18
N GLN A 192 -15.57 11.30 -13.85
CA GLN A 192 -14.70 12.29 -13.24
C GLN A 192 -14.87 12.29 -11.72
N LEU A 193 -13.77 12.48 -11.00
CA LEU A 193 -13.83 12.74 -9.57
C LEU A 193 -13.93 14.24 -9.30
N ARG A 194 -14.82 14.59 -8.38
CA ARG A 194 -14.98 15.94 -7.84
C ARG A 194 -15.07 15.89 -6.33
N ALA A 195 -14.73 16.97 -5.65
CA ALA A 195 -14.77 17.11 -4.20
C ALA A 195 -15.66 18.30 -3.81
N ASP A 196 -16.88 18.33 -4.34
CA ASP A 196 -17.89 19.38 -4.13
C ASP A 196 -19.17 18.87 -3.43
N ALA A 197 -19.19 17.62 -2.98
CA ALA A 197 -20.30 17.09 -2.21
C ALA A 197 -20.27 17.66 -0.77
N LYS A 198 -21.41 18.16 -0.29
CA LYS A 198 -21.53 18.72 1.07
C LYS A 198 -21.77 17.65 2.12
N ASP A 199 -22.46 16.59 1.75
CA ASP A 199 -22.90 15.51 2.62
C ASP A 199 -22.42 14.16 2.08
N ILE A 200 -22.31 13.18 2.98
CA ILE A 200 -21.97 11.80 2.62
C ILE A 200 -23.21 11.14 2.00
N GLY A 201 -23.28 11.15 0.68
CA GLY A 201 -24.25 10.40 -0.11
C GLY A 201 -23.69 9.11 -0.70
N PHE A 202 -24.49 8.49 -1.56
CA PHE A 202 -24.15 7.26 -2.27
C PHE A 202 -22.88 7.42 -3.13
N CYS A 203 -22.80 8.50 -3.92
CA CYS A 203 -21.69 8.76 -4.85
C CYS A 203 -20.38 9.21 -4.18
N SER A 204 -20.42 9.50 -2.88
CA SER A 204 -19.29 9.94 -2.06
C SER A 204 -18.83 8.91 -1.04
N SER A 205 -19.35 7.68 -1.14
CA SER A 205 -19.01 6.56 -0.26
C SER A 205 -18.22 5.51 -1.01
N PHE A 206 -16.98 5.27 -0.59
CA PHE A 206 -16.06 4.36 -1.28
C PHE A 206 -15.77 3.14 -0.42
N LEU A 207 -15.58 1.99 -1.06
CA LEU A 207 -15.04 0.83 -0.39
C LEU A 207 -13.52 0.88 -0.50
N VAL A 208 -12.82 0.95 0.63
CA VAL A 208 -11.36 0.99 0.63
C VAL A 208 -10.82 -0.37 1.05
N LYS A 209 -9.88 -0.91 0.26
CA LYS A 209 -9.11 -2.10 0.62
C LYS A 209 -7.67 -1.71 0.87
N VAL A 210 -7.06 -2.31 1.88
CA VAL A 210 -5.65 -2.13 2.22
C VAL A 210 -4.94 -3.47 2.17
N GLN A 211 -3.65 -3.45 1.87
CA GLN A 211 -2.86 -4.67 1.92
C GLN A 211 -2.78 -5.20 3.36
N ALA A 212 -3.02 -6.50 3.57
CA ALA A 212 -3.14 -7.09 4.91
C ALA A 212 -1.93 -6.79 5.82
N GLN A 213 -0.72 -6.87 5.26
CA GLN A 213 0.56 -6.59 5.94
C GLN A 213 0.68 -5.15 6.46
N ALA A 214 -0.08 -4.23 5.87
CA ALA A 214 -0.11 -2.83 6.27
C ALA A 214 -0.93 -2.61 7.55
N ARG A 215 -1.96 -3.43 7.79
CA ARG A 215 -2.81 -3.33 8.99
C ARG A 215 -2.04 -3.63 10.28
N GLU A 216 -1.07 -4.55 10.22
CA GLU A 216 -0.31 -5.00 11.38
C GLU A 216 0.94 -4.17 11.66
N GLY A 217 1.19 -3.09 10.92
CA GLY A 217 2.42 -2.30 11.04
C GLY A 217 3.70 -3.02 10.56
N LYS A 218 3.57 -4.25 10.05
CA LYS A 218 4.67 -5.06 9.49
C LYS A 218 5.05 -4.67 8.06
N LEU A 219 4.43 -3.63 7.50
CA LEU A 219 4.70 -3.18 6.13
C LEU A 219 6.20 -2.91 5.90
N ALA A 220 6.86 -2.24 6.84
CA ALA A 220 8.28 -1.90 6.71
C ALA A 220 9.16 -3.16 6.64
N GLU A 221 8.85 -4.17 7.47
CA GLU A 221 9.53 -5.46 7.48
C GLU A 221 9.26 -6.24 6.18
N ALA A 222 8.00 -6.32 5.76
CA ALA A 222 7.62 -6.99 4.51
C ALA A 222 8.27 -6.34 3.26
N LEU A 223 8.39 -5.01 3.24
CA LEU A 223 9.11 -4.29 2.18
C LEU A 223 10.62 -4.57 2.20
N LEU A 224 11.22 -4.69 3.38
CA LEU A 224 12.64 -5.06 3.52
C LEU A 224 12.87 -6.49 3.03
N ASP A 225 12.01 -7.43 3.39
CA ASP A 225 12.06 -8.82 2.95
C ASP A 225 11.89 -8.95 1.43
N ARG A 226 10.94 -8.22 0.84
CA ARG A 226 10.79 -8.17 -0.63
C ARG A 226 12.05 -7.61 -1.30
N ARG A 227 12.62 -6.51 -0.79
CA ARG A 227 13.87 -5.94 -1.31
C ARG A 227 15.05 -6.92 -1.16
N ALA A 228 15.10 -7.68 -0.08
CA ALA A 228 16.14 -8.70 0.14
C ALA A 228 16.02 -9.83 -0.89
N LYS A 229 14.81 -10.37 -1.11
CA LYS A 229 14.53 -11.42 -2.10
C LYS A 229 14.87 -10.98 -3.53
N THR A 230 14.48 -9.77 -3.93
CA THR A 230 14.81 -9.24 -5.27
C THR A 230 16.31 -8.98 -5.46
N LYS A 231 17.03 -8.64 -4.39
CA LYS A 231 18.49 -8.48 -4.44
C LYS A 231 19.18 -9.84 -4.53
N SER A 232 18.75 -10.86 -3.78
CA SER A 232 19.37 -12.19 -3.84
C SER A 232 19.28 -12.81 -5.25
N ASP A 233 18.16 -12.63 -5.96
CA ASP A 233 18.02 -13.11 -7.34
C ASP A 233 18.96 -12.42 -8.33
N ARG A 234 19.37 -11.17 -8.05
CA ARG A 234 20.30 -10.42 -8.91
C ARG A 234 21.76 -10.88 -8.76
N TYR A 235 22.12 -11.47 -7.62
CA TYR A 235 23.47 -11.97 -7.35
C TYR A 235 23.62 -13.48 -7.59
N CYS A 236 22.54 -14.18 -7.92
CA CYS A 236 22.56 -15.56 -8.42
C CYS A 236 22.67 -15.56 -9.96
N LYS A 237 23.83 -15.19 -10.50
CA LYS A 237 24.27 -15.52 -11.87
C LYS A 237 25.65 -16.15 -11.81
#